data_AF-A0A9D2LNU2-F1
#
_entry.id   AF-A0A9D2LNU2-F1
#
_cell.length_a   1.000
_cell.length_b   1.000
_cell.length_c   1.000
_cell.angle_alpha   90.00
_cell.angle_beta   90.00
_cell.angle_gamma   90.00
#
_symmetry.space_group_name_H-M   'P 1'
#
loop_
_entity.id
_entity.type
_entity.pdbx_description
1 polymer ?
#
loop_
_entity_poly.entity_id
_entity_poly.type
_entity_poly.pdbx_seq_one_letter_code
_entity_poly.pdbx_strand_id
1 'polypeptide(L)'
;MLTSKQRAQLRGLANGIDTIFQVGKGGVGETLIAQVNDALEARELIKLRTLETSPVGPREAAEEIAAATGAEVVAAIGTRFILYRPKKKDSKIKLVK
;
A
#
# COMPACT_ATOMS: atom_id res chain seq x y z
N MET A 1 -10.84 -5.75 7.31
CA MET A 1 -9.78 -6.65 7.81
C MET A 1 -9.64 -7.82 6.83
N LEU A 2 -8.51 -7.89 6.12
CA LEU A 2 -8.22 -8.92 5.13
C LEU A 2 -7.85 -10.27 5.76
N THR A 3 -8.46 -11.36 5.26
CA THR A 3 -8.11 -12.73 5.66
C THR A 3 -6.75 -13.16 5.12
N SER A 4 -6.15 -14.21 5.70
CA SER A 4 -4.86 -14.74 5.23
C SER A 4 -4.88 -15.15 3.75
N LYS A 5 -6.00 -15.72 3.26
CA LYS A 5 -6.19 -16.10 1.85
C LYS A 5 -6.24 -14.88 0.94
N GLN A 6 -6.97 -13.84 1.36
CA GLN A 6 -7.07 -12.58 0.61
C GLN A 6 -5.72 -11.86 0.57
N ARG A 7 -4.98 -11.82 1.68
CA ARG A 7 -3.62 -11.26 1.70
C ARG A 7 -2.68 -12.01 0.76
N ALA A 8 -2.74 -13.34 0.72
CA ALA A 8 -1.93 -14.15 -0.20
C ALA A 8 -2.26 -13.83 -1.67
N GLN A 9 -3.55 -13.73 -2.02
CA GLN A 9 -3.99 -13.33 -3.35
C GLN A 9 -3.46 -11.94 -3.73
N LEU A 10 -3.63 -10.94 -2.85
CA LEU A 10 -3.19 -9.57 -3.10
C LEU A 10 -1.66 -9.47 -3.20
N ARG A 11 -0.90 -10.26 -2.43
CA ARG A 11 0.57 -10.34 -2.60
C ARG A 11 0.95 -10.91 -3.96
N GLY A 12 0.26 -11.95 -4.41
CA GLY A 12 0.46 -12.53 -5.74
C GLY A 12 0.24 -11.51 -6.85
N LEU A 13 -0.88 -10.78 -6.79
CA LEU A 13 -1.19 -9.69 -7.73
C LEU A 13 -0.16 -8.56 -7.67
N ALA A 14 0.30 -8.22 -6.46
CA ALA A 14 1.27 -7.16 -6.27
C ALA A 14 2.67 -7.50 -6.79
N ASN A 15 3.04 -8.77 -7.00
CA ASN A 15 4.38 -9.13 -7.46
C ASN A 15 4.75 -8.46 -8.79
N GLY A 16 3.81 -8.38 -9.74
CA GLY A 16 4.00 -7.71 -11.04
C GLY A 16 3.85 -6.18 -11.02
N ILE A 17 3.60 -5.57 -9.86
CA ILE A 17 3.41 -4.12 -9.73
C ILE A 17 4.73 -3.46 -9.32
N ASP A 18 5.18 -2.46 -10.06
CA ASP A 18 6.34 -1.65 -9.68
C ASP A 18 6.01 -0.69 -8.54
N THR A 19 7.04 -0.30 -7.79
CA THR A 19 6.88 0.72 -6.74
C THR A 19 6.67 2.08 -7.39
N ILE A 20 5.48 2.65 -7.24
CA ILE A 20 5.13 3.94 -7.85
C ILE A 20 5.47 5.14 -6.96
N PHE A 21 5.65 4.92 -5.66
CA PHE A 21 6.04 5.93 -4.69
C PHE A 21 7.13 5.43 -3.74
N GLN A 22 7.83 6.38 -3.12
CA GLN A 22 8.85 6.09 -2.12
C GLN A 22 8.80 7.04 -0.92
N VAL A 23 9.06 6.50 0.26
CA VAL A 23 9.21 7.23 1.52
C VAL A 23 10.70 7.52 1.72
N GLY A 24 11.09 8.80 1.76
CA GLY A 24 12.48 9.25 1.91
C GLY A 24 12.73 9.95 3.24
N LYS A 25 13.76 10.81 3.28
CA LYS A 25 14.13 11.61 4.47
C LYS A 25 12.99 12.40 5.10
N GLY A 26 12.03 12.86 4.30
CA GLY A 26 10.86 13.60 4.77
C GLY A 26 9.79 12.74 5.46
N GLY A 27 10.00 11.42 5.57
CA GLY A 27 9.03 10.50 6.16
C GLY A 27 7.72 10.47 5.39
N VAL A 28 6.63 10.18 6.10
CA VAL A 28 5.27 10.17 5.56
C VAL A 28 4.66 11.57 5.72
N GLY A 29 4.80 12.38 4.68
CA GLY A 29 4.19 13.71 4.62
C GLY A 29 2.78 13.71 4.03
N GLU A 30 2.02 14.78 4.27
CA GLU A 30 0.66 14.98 3.73
C GLU A 30 0.61 14.88 2.20
N THR A 31 1.60 15.42 1.49
CA THR A 31 1.69 15.33 0.04
C THR A 31 1.79 13.88 -0.45
N LEU A 32 2.58 13.05 0.25
CA LEU A 32 2.69 11.63 -0.08
C LEU A 32 1.37 10.92 0.19
N ILE A 33 0.72 11.21 1.33
CA ILE A 33 -0.59 10.64 1.67
C ILE A 33 -1.62 10.96 0.59
N ALA A 34 -1.70 12.22 0.14
CA ALA A 34 -2.63 12.63 -0.92
C ALA A 34 -2.36 11.88 -2.24
N GLN A 35 -1.11 11.81 -2.67
CA GLN A 35 -0.74 11.07 -3.88
C GLN A 35 -1.05 9.57 -3.79
N VAL A 36 -0.82 8.97 -2.62
CA VAL A 36 -1.14 7.57 -2.36
C VAL A 36 -2.65 7.35 -2.35
N ASN A 37 -3.41 8.28 -1.77
CA ASN A 37 -4.87 8.23 -1.77
C ASN A 37 -5.40 8.19 -3.22
N ASP A 38 -4.95 9.09 -4.07
CA ASP A 38 -5.39 9.16 -5.48
C ASP A 38 -5.01 7.88 -6.24
N ALA A 39 -3.80 7.37 -6.01
CA ALA A 39 -3.36 6.13 -6.65
C ALA A 39 -4.14 4.90 -6.17
N LEU A 40 -4.51 4.82 -4.89
CA LEU A 40 -5.38 3.78 -4.34
C LEU A 40 -6.78 3.85 -4.95
N GLU A 41 -7.32 5.05 -5.15
CA GLU A 41 -8.62 5.24 -5.83
C GLU A 41 -8.58 4.78 -7.30
N ALA A 42 -7.47 5.03 -7.99
CA ALA A 42 -7.32 4.62 -9.37
C ALA A 42 -7.11 3.09 -9.52
N ARG A 43 -6.25 2.51 -8.68
CA ARG A 43 -5.66 1.16 -8.90
C ARG A 43 -6.07 0.09 -7.90
N GLU A 44 -6.65 0.47 -6.75
CA GLU A 44 -7.00 -0.40 -5.61
C GLU A 44 -5.83 -1.06 -4.88
N LEU A 45 -4.82 -1.51 -5.62
CA LEU A 45 -3.62 -2.17 -5.12
C LEU A 45 -2.39 -1.43 -5.62
N ILE A 46 -1.55 -0.99 -4.70
CA ILE A 46 -0.31 -0.27 -5.02
C ILE A 46 0.86 -0.81 -4.23
N LYS A 47 2.06 -0.62 -4.77
CA LYS A 47 3.32 -0.97 -4.12
C LYS A 47 4.14 0.30 -3.91
N LEU A 48 4.74 0.41 -2.73
CA LEU A 48 5.63 1.50 -2.36
C LEU A 48 6.95 0.93 -1.83
N ARG A 49 7.96 1.79 -1.77
CA ARG A 49 9.23 1.48 -1.09
C ARG A 49 9.57 2.52 -0.06
N THR A 50 10.36 2.13 0.92
CA THR A 50 10.98 3.00 1.91
C THR A 50 12.46 3.06 1.58
N LEU A 51 13.01 4.27 1.55
CA LEU A 51 14.45 4.47 1.38
C LEU A 51 15.14 4.29 2.73
N GLU A 52 16.41 3.91 2.71
CA GLU A 52 17.22 3.77 3.92
C GLU A 52 17.37 5.10 4.69
N THR A 53 17.22 6.22 3.98
CA THR A 53 17.25 7.55 4.56
C THR A 53 15.95 7.96 5.28
N SER A 54 14.91 7.12 5.22
CA SER A 54 13.64 7.38 5.89
C SER A 54 13.79 7.33 7.42
N PRO A 55 13.11 8.23 8.16
CA PRO A 55 13.08 8.17 9.62
C PRO A 55 12.31 6.95 10.14
N VAL A 56 11.42 6.37 9.33
CA VAL A 56 10.54 5.26 9.68
C VAL A 56 10.82 4.04 8.82
N GLY A 57 10.54 2.86 9.39
CA GLY A 57 10.65 1.59 8.67
C GLY A 57 9.51 1.36 7.66
N PRO A 58 9.67 0.39 6.74
CA PRO A 58 8.66 0.09 5.72
C PRO A 58 7.34 -0.42 6.29
N ARG A 59 7.36 -1.04 7.47
CA ARG A 59 6.14 -1.46 8.16
C ARG A 59 5.41 -0.28 8.78
N GLU A 60 6.14 0.56 9.50
CA GLU A 60 5.59 1.75 10.14
C GLU A 60 5.03 2.74 9.12
N ALA A 61 5.78 3.01 8.04
CA ALA A 61 5.30 3.82 6.94
C ALA A 61 4.03 3.26 6.29
N ALA A 62 3.94 1.93 6.14
CA ALA A 62 2.73 1.29 5.61
C ALA A 62 1.54 1.48 6.54
N GLU A 63 1.73 1.32 7.85
CA GLU A 63 0.68 1.48 8.86
C GLU A 63 0.20 2.94 8.94
N GLU A 64 1.11 3.91 8.91
CA GLU A 64 0.80 5.33 8.91
C GLU A 64 0.01 5.77 7.67
N ILE A 65 0.48 5.39 6.48
CA ILE A 65 -0.21 5.69 5.22
C ILE A 65 -1.56 4.96 5.16
N ALA A 66 -1.62 3.71 5.62
CA ALA A 66 -2.87 2.95 5.66
C ALA A 66 -3.92 3.61 6.57
N ALA A 67 -3.49 4.06 7.77
CA ALA A 67 -4.37 4.77 8.70
C ALA A 67 -4.90 6.08 8.09
N ALA A 68 -4.03 6.86 7.43
CA ALA A 68 -4.42 8.13 6.82
C ALA A 68 -5.32 7.96 5.57
N THR A 69 -5.13 6.90 4.79
CA THR A 69 -5.87 6.68 3.53
C THR A 69 -7.06 5.72 3.67
N GLY A 70 -7.25 5.11 4.84
CA GLY A 70 -8.24 4.04 5.04
C GLY A 70 -7.95 2.79 4.21
N ALA A 71 -6.68 2.56 3.86
CA ALA A 71 -6.24 1.35 3.19
C ALA A 71 -5.92 0.24 4.20
N GLU A 72 -5.75 -0.99 3.71
CA GLU A 72 -5.24 -2.11 4.49
C GLU A 72 -3.82 -2.48 4.04
N VAL A 73 -2.95 -2.74 5.03
CA VAL A 73 -1.60 -3.24 4.80
C VAL A 73 -1.65 -4.72 4.44
N VAL A 74 -1.23 -5.04 3.21
CA VAL A 74 -1.20 -6.43 2.71
C VAL A 74 0.09 -7.12 3.15
N ALA A 75 1.22 -6.44 2.97
CA ALA A 75 2.55 -6.93 3.31
C ALA A 75 3.55 -5.77 3.42
N ALA A 76 4.57 -5.95 4.26
CA ALA A 76 5.82 -5.20 4.23
C ALA A 76 6.96 -6.23 4.13
N ILE A 77 7.74 -6.19 3.06
CA ILE A 77 8.78 -7.17 2.72
C ILE A 77 10.05 -6.41 2.31
N GLY A 78 11.11 -6.58 3.10
CA GLY A 78 12.34 -5.78 2.94
C GLY A 78 11.99 -4.30 3.00
N THR A 79 12.46 -3.51 2.04
CA THR A 79 12.16 -2.08 1.93
C THR A 79 10.81 -1.76 1.29
N ARG A 80 10.05 -2.75 0.81
CA ARG A 80 8.83 -2.54 0.04
C ARG A 80 7.59 -2.87 0.87
N PHE A 81 6.48 -2.20 0.58
CA PHE A 81 5.20 -2.52 1.18
C PHE A 81 4.05 -2.36 0.19
N ILE A 82 2.95 -3.05 0.48
CA ILE A 82 1.79 -3.17 -0.40
C ILE A 82 0.56 -2.70 0.37
N LEU A 83 -0.17 -1.77 -0.24
CA LEU A 83 -1.42 -1.24 0.28
C LEU A 83 -2.57 -1.61 -0.64
N TYR A 84 -3.71 -1.95 -0.03
CA TYR A 84 -4.93 -2.28 -0.75
C TYR A 84 -6.12 -1.48 -0.19
N ARG A 85 -6.91 -0.89 -1.08
CA ARG A 85 -8.19 -0.27 -0.75
C ARG A 85 -9.24 -0.65 -1.80
N PRO A 86 -10.30 -1.38 -1.43
CA PRO A 86 -11.36 -1.73 -2.37
C PRO A 86 -12.11 -0.47 -2.82
N LYS A 87 -12.46 -0.39 -4.12
CA LYS A 87 -13.41 0.63 -4.59
C LYS A 87 -14.81 0.33 -4.08
N LYS A 88 -15.56 1.40 -3.80
CA LYS A 88 -16.99 1.33 -3.43
C LYS A 88 -17.87 0.82 -4.58
N LYS A 89 -17.44 1.02 -5.84
CA LYS A 89 -18.16 0.63 -7.06
C LYS A 89 -17.15 0.08 -8.08
N ASP A 90 -17.52 -0.98 -8.79
CA ASP A 90 -16.70 -1.59 -9.87
C ASP A 90 -15.27 -1.99 -9.45
N SER A 91 -15.15 -2.61 -8.27
CA SER A 91 -13.87 -3.18 -7.83
C SER A 91 -13.38 -4.22 -8.83
N LYS A 92 -12.18 -4.01 -9.38
CA LYS A 92 -11.57 -4.92 -10.36
C LYS A 92 -10.98 -6.15 -9.69
N ILE A 93 -10.61 -6.02 -8.42
CA ILE A 93 -10.01 -7.10 -7.64
C ILE A 93 -11.10 -7.87 -6.90
N LYS A 94 -11.50 -9.02 -7.47
CA LYS A 94 -12.40 -9.95 -6.80
C LYS A 94 -11.63 -10.74 -5.75
N LEU A 95 -11.82 -10.39 -4.48
CA LEU A 95 -11.25 -11.13 -3.36
C LEU A 95 -11.87 -12.53 -3.26
N VAL A 96 -11.02 -13.53 -2.99
CA VAL A 96 -11.49 -14.89 -2.65
C VAL A 96 -12.32 -14.88 -1.37
N LYS A 97 -13.33 -15.75 -1.33
CA LYS A 97 -14.15 -16.01 -0.14
C LYS A 97 -13.39 -16.83 0.89
#